data_AF-A0A259NXV3-F1
#
_entry.id   AF-A0A259NXV3-F1
#
_cell.length_a   1.000
_cell.length_b   1.000
_cell.length_c   1.000
_cell.angle_alpha   90.00
_cell.angle_beta   90.00
_cell.angle_gamma   90.00
#
_symmetry.space_group_name_H-M   'P 1'
#
loop_
_entity.id
_entity.type
_entity.pdbx_description
1 polymer ?
#
loop_
_entity_poly.entity_id
_entity_poly.type
_entity_poly.pdbx_seq_one_letter_code
_entity_poly.pdbx_strand_id
1 'polypeptide(L)'
;DVLNLLPQMSAGEIAVKSGLANSNGRWVNVNFLNFESTAQKDIHVLGDSIQIAPTMPKSGHMANQHAKVAAAAIVAELSGWEVNPNPVVTNTCYSFVNSRDVVHVASVHQYDAEKKTFLPVKGAGGLSPGPTALEGVYAWGWAHNIWADSLG
;
A
#
# COMPACT_ATOMS: atom_id res chain seq x y z
N ASP A 1 -13.68 -31.26 -12.20
CA ASP A 1 -12.99 -30.57 -11.09
C ASP A 1 -12.03 -29.50 -11.59
N VAL A 2 -11.74 -28.50 -10.75
CA VAL A 2 -10.84 -27.37 -11.07
C VAL A 2 -10.02 -27.03 -9.82
N LEU A 3 -8.73 -26.68 -10.01
CA LEU A 3 -7.84 -26.21 -8.94
C LEU A 3 -7.23 -24.85 -9.31
N ASN A 4 -7.30 -23.89 -8.39
CA ASN A 4 -6.65 -22.57 -8.52
C ASN A 4 -5.47 -22.49 -7.53
N LEU A 5 -4.24 -22.61 -8.04
CA LEU A 5 -3.02 -22.56 -7.23
C LEU A 5 -2.41 -21.16 -7.21
N LEU A 6 -2.24 -20.60 -6.01
CA LEU A 6 -1.51 -19.35 -5.80
C LEU A 6 -0.08 -19.65 -5.35
N PRO A 7 0.94 -19.42 -6.19
CA PRO A 7 2.32 -19.67 -5.81
C PRO A 7 2.80 -18.62 -4.78
N GLN A 8 3.94 -18.89 -4.16
CA GLN A 8 4.62 -17.88 -3.37
C GLN A 8 5.03 -16.68 -4.25
N MET A 9 4.70 -15.46 -3.81
CA MET A 9 4.96 -14.23 -4.57
C MET A 9 6.25 -13.53 -4.13
N SER A 10 6.79 -12.65 -4.97
CA SER A 10 7.93 -11.77 -4.71
C SER A 10 7.70 -10.40 -5.36
N ALA A 11 8.64 -9.48 -5.16
CA ALA A 11 8.74 -8.28 -5.98
C ALA A 11 8.90 -8.67 -7.45
N GLY A 12 8.51 -7.75 -8.35
CA GLY A 12 8.64 -7.95 -9.79
C GLY A 12 10.07 -8.27 -10.20
N GLU A 13 10.22 -9.02 -11.30
CA GLU A 13 11.51 -9.55 -11.75
C GLU A 13 12.59 -8.46 -11.93
N ILE A 14 12.19 -7.27 -12.36
CA ILE A 14 13.09 -6.11 -12.49
C ILE A 14 13.74 -5.73 -11.16
N ALA A 15 12.99 -5.74 -10.05
CA ALA A 15 13.52 -5.42 -8.73
C ALA A 15 14.45 -6.51 -8.19
N VAL A 16 14.18 -7.77 -8.53
CA VAL A 16 15.05 -8.89 -8.16
C VAL A 16 16.37 -8.84 -8.95
N LYS A 17 16.28 -8.72 -10.28
CA LYS A 17 17.46 -8.73 -11.16
C LYS A 17 18.34 -7.49 -11.02
N SER A 18 17.77 -6.34 -10.67
CA SER A 18 18.54 -5.11 -10.44
C SER A 18 19.23 -5.07 -9.07
N GLY A 19 18.98 -6.06 -8.20
CA GLY A 19 19.51 -6.08 -6.83
C GLY A 19 18.75 -5.18 -5.85
N LEU A 20 17.61 -4.59 -6.25
CA LEU A 20 16.76 -3.80 -5.35
C LEU A 20 16.08 -4.66 -4.27
N ALA A 21 15.81 -5.94 -4.55
CA ALA A 21 15.14 -6.87 -3.63
C ALA A 21 16.03 -7.33 -2.46
N ASN A 22 16.49 -6.38 -1.65
CA ASN A 22 17.43 -6.59 -0.55
C ASN A 22 16.78 -7.11 0.75
N SER A 23 15.49 -7.42 0.74
CA SER A 23 14.77 -8.07 1.85
C SER A 23 14.56 -9.54 1.52
N ASN A 24 15.40 -10.40 2.12
CA ASN A 24 15.41 -11.86 1.90
C ASN A 24 15.50 -12.28 0.42
N GLY A 25 16.04 -11.43 -0.45
CA GLY A 25 16.08 -11.65 -1.91
C GLY A 25 14.72 -11.58 -2.61
N ARG A 26 13.65 -11.18 -1.89
CA ARG A 26 12.26 -11.27 -2.38
C ARG A 26 11.54 -9.94 -2.45
N TRP A 27 11.84 -9.01 -1.55
CA TRP A 27 11.16 -7.71 -1.47
C TRP A 27 12.18 -6.58 -1.32
N VAL A 28 11.76 -5.35 -1.57
CA VAL A 28 12.63 -4.16 -1.46
C VAL A 28 12.42 -3.49 -0.10
N ASN A 29 13.47 -3.34 0.70
CA ASN A 29 13.41 -2.44 1.85
C ASN A 29 13.47 -0.98 1.36
N VAL A 30 12.66 -0.12 1.96
CA VAL A 30 12.52 1.30 1.56
C VAL A 30 12.57 2.22 2.78
N ASN A 31 12.94 3.47 2.56
CA ASN A 31 12.74 4.55 3.54
C ASN A 31 11.27 5.00 3.46
N PHE A 32 10.47 4.77 4.50
CA PHE A 32 9.03 5.01 4.44
C PHE A 32 8.60 6.50 4.33
N LEU A 33 9.51 7.46 4.51
CA LEU A 33 9.21 8.89 4.28
C LEU A 33 9.08 9.26 2.80
N ASN A 34 9.89 8.63 1.94
CA ASN A 34 9.95 8.96 0.51
C ASN A 34 9.83 7.71 -0.39
N PHE A 35 9.77 6.51 0.20
CA PHE A 35 9.83 5.21 -0.46
C PHE A 35 11.09 4.96 -1.31
N GLU A 36 12.17 5.70 -1.06
CA GLU A 36 13.48 5.45 -1.69
C GLU A 36 14.01 4.08 -1.24
N SER A 37 14.56 3.33 -2.19
CA SER A 37 15.18 2.03 -1.94
C SER A 37 16.37 2.18 -1.01
N THR A 38 16.50 1.29 -0.03
CA THR A 38 17.73 1.24 0.79
C THR A 38 18.90 0.56 0.08
N ALA A 39 18.68 0.01 -1.13
CA ALA A 39 19.71 -0.62 -1.94
C ALA A 39 20.37 0.35 -2.95
N GLN A 40 19.60 1.32 -3.48
CA GLN A 40 20.05 2.25 -4.51
C GLN A 40 19.42 3.62 -4.31
N LYS A 41 20.26 4.66 -4.35
CA LYS A 41 19.83 6.06 -4.22
C LYS A 41 18.99 6.49 -5.44
N ASP A 42 18.04 7.39 -5.21
CA ASP A 42 17.18 8.03 -6.22
C ASP A 42 16.25 7.05 -6.97
N ILE A 43 16.11 5.82 -6.46
CA ILE A 43 15.17 4.81 -6.94
C ILE A 43 14.10 4.59 -5.88
N HIS A 44 12.86 4.92 -6.20
CA HIS A 44 11.72 4.74 -5.29
C HIS A 44 10.93 3.48 -5.65
N VAL A 45 10.61 2.65 -4.67
CA VAL A 45 9.88 1.39 -4.87
C VAL A 45 8.60 1.41 -4.05
N LEU A 46 7.48 1.08 -4.71
CA LEU A 46 6.13 1.26 -4.18
C LEU A 46 5.33 -0.05 -4.23
N GLY A 47 4.11 0.00 -3.68
CA GLY A 47 3.12 -1.06 -3.79
C GLY A 47 3.63 -2.44 -3.39
N ASP A 48 3.25 -3.47 -4.16
CA ASP A 48 3.49 -4.87 -3.81
C ASP A 48 4.97 -5.27 -3.81
N SER A 49 5.88 -4.46 -4.35
CA SER A 49 7.30 -4.83 -4.43
C SER A 49 8.07 -4.59 -3.13
N ILE A 50 7.54 -3.79 -2.20
CA ILE A 50 8.27 -3.46 -0.96
C ILE A 50 8.12 -4.53 0.11
N GLN A 51 9.10 -4.59 1.02
CA GLN A 51 8.92 -5.20 2.33
C GLN A 51 8.01 -4.28 3.13
N ILE A 52 6.79 -4.74 3.40
CA ILE A 52 5.75 -3.94 4.04
C ILE A 52 6.11 -3.59 5.49
N ALA A 53 5.65 -2.42 5.93
CA ALA A 53 5.60 -2.08 7.35
C ALA A 53 4.53 -2.92 8.08
N PRO A 54 4.58 -3.00 9.42
CA PRO A 54 3.65 -3.80 10.20
C PRO A 54 2.19 -3.56 9.81
N THR A 55 1.47 -4.65 9.56
CA THR A 55 0.02 -4.70 9.25
C THR A 55 -0.44 -3.94 8.00
N MET A 56 0.46 -3.44 7.16
CA MET A 56 0.10 -2.88 5.86
C MET A 56 -0.12 -3.99 4.83
N PRO A 57 -1.30 -4.10 4.20
CA PRO A 57 -1.51 -5.10 3.16
C PRO A 57 -0.85 -4.72 1.83
N LYS A 58 -0.57 -5.73 1.01
CA LYS A 58 -0.29 -5.57 -0.42
C LYS A 58 -1.63 -5.48 -1.16
N SER A 59 -2.09 -4.25 -1.42
CA SER A 59 -3.41 -3.96 -2.00
C SER A 59 -3.35 -2.77 -2.96
N GLY A 60 -4.35 -2.65 -3.84
CA GLY A 60 -4.49 -1.50 -4.74
C GLY A 60 -4.63 -0.18 -3.98
N HIS A 61 -5.39 -0.16 -2.88
CA HIS A 61 -5.53 1.04 -2.06
C HIS A 61 -4.19 1.44 -1.44
N MET A 62 -3.45 0.47 -0.89
CA MET A 62 -2.18 0.77 -0.24
C MET A 62 -1.11 1.21 -1.25
N ALA A 63 -1.07 0.60 -2.44
CA ALA A 63 -0.19 1.02 -3.52
C ALA A 63 -0.46 2.47 -3.96
N ASN A 64 -1.74 2.88 -4.04
CA ASN A 64 -2.13 4.26 -4.32
C ASN A 64 -1.63 5.23 -3.23
N GLN A 65 -1.75 4.86 -1.94
CA GLN A 65 -1.25 5.69 -0.84
C GLN A 65 0.28 5.80 -0.83
N HIS A 66 1.00 4.70 -1.07
CA HIS A 66 2.46 4.74 -1.25
C HIS A 66 2.86 5.73 -2.35
N ALA A 67 2.17 5.68 -3.49
CA ALA A 67 2.45 6.57 -4.61
C ALA A 67 2.24 8.05 -4.26
N LYS A 68 1.19 8.39 -3.51
CA LYS A 68 0.93 9.77 -3.05
C LYS A 68 2.03 10.29 -2.13
N VAL A 69 2.47 9.48 -1.16
CA VAL A 69 3.57 9.85 -0.26
C VAL A 69 4.87 10.01 -1.03
N ALA A 70 5.22 9.05 -1.88
CA ALA A 70 6.44 9.09 -2.67
C ALA A 70 6.46 10.28 -3.64
N ALA A 71 5.36 10.55 -4.35
CA ALA A 71 5.27 11.68 -5.26
C ALA A 71 5.46 13.02 -4.54
N ALA A 72 4.82 13.20 -3.38
CA ALA A 72 5.01 14.41 -2.58
C ALA A 72 6.45 14.58 -2.09
N ALA A 73 7.09 13.49 -1.65
CA ALA A 73 8.48 13.51 -1.21
C ALA A 73 9.45 13.82 -2.36
N ILE A 74 9.29 13.18 -3.52
CA ILE A 74 10.12 13.44 -4.71
C ILE A 74 10.02 14.91 -5.13
N VAL A 75 8.81 15.48 -5.17
CA VAL A 75 8.63 16.89 -5.49
C VAL A 75 9.32 17.78 -4.47
N ALA A 76 9.20 17.48 -3.18
CA ALA A 76 9.87 18.24 -2.12
C ALA A 76 11.39 18.18 -2.25
N GLU A 77 11.96 16.99 -2.43
CA GLU A 77 13.41 16.77 -2.57
C GLU A 77 13.97 17.52 -3.79
N LEU A 78 13.31 17.42 -4.94
CA LEU A 78 13.73 18.12 -6.16
C LEU A 78 13.59 19.64 -6.06
N SER A 79 12.67 20.12 -5.22
CA SER A 79 12.41 21.56 -5.02
C SER A 79 13.19 22.15 -3.84
N GLY A 80 13.96 21.34 -3.10
CA GLY A 80 14.64 21.75 -1.87
C GLY A 80 13.68 22.11 -0.72
N TRP A 81 12.45 21.57 -0.74
CA TRP A 81 11.48 21.72 0.33
C TRP A 81 11.66 20.64 1.40
N GLU A 82 11.10 20.89 2.58
CA GLU A 82 11.03 19.87 3.62
C GLU A 82 10.06 18.75 3.19
N VAL A 83 10.53 17.50 3.24
CA VAL A 83 9.67 16.32 3.06
C VAL A 83 8.71 16.25 4.25
N ASN A 84 7.42 15.96 4.00
CA ASN A 84 6.44 15.80 5.06
C ASN A 84 6.96 14.81 6.12
N PRO A 85 7.20 15.24 7.36
CA PRO A 85 7.79 14.37 8.37
C PRO A 85 6.77 13.40 8.99
N ASN A 86 5.48 13.58 8.72
CA ASN A 86 4.39 12.82 9.34
C ASN A 86 3.36 12.34 8.30
N PRO A 87 3.76 11.60 7.24
CA PRO A 87 2.79 11.08 6.28
C PRO A 87 1.84 10.09 6.95
N VAL A 88 0.63 10.03 6.42
CA VAL A 88 -0.41 9.08 6.83
C VAL A 88 -0.85 8.33 5.60
N VAL A 89 -0.99 7.02 5.73
CA VAL A 89 -1.53 6.15 4.68
C VAL A 89 -2.71 5.39 5.22
N THR A 90 -3.65 5.08 4.33
CA THR A 90 -4.86 4.32 4.67
C THR A 90 -5.00 3.12 3.76
N ASN A 91 -5.80 2.15 4.18
CA ASN A 91 -6.19 1.07 3.30
C ASN A 91 -7.64 0.70 3.52
N THR A 92 -8.28 0.27 2.44
CA THR A 92 -9.55 -0.44 2.50
C THR A 92 -9.55 -1.49 1.40
N CYS A 93 -9.83 -2.74 1.76
CA CYS A 93 -10.07 -3.83 0.83
C CYS A 93 -11.50 -4.30 0.98
N TYR A 94 -12.29 -4.24 -0.08
CA TYR A 94 -13.65 -4.78 -0.15
C TYR A 94 -13.64 -6.20 -0.70
N SER A 95 -14.57 -7.04 -0.25
CA SER A 95 -14.74 -8.42 -0.72
C SER A 95 -16.22 -8.75 -0.88
N PHE A 96 -16.64 -9.00 -2.11
CA PHE A 96 -17.97 -9.50 -2.43
C PHE A 96 -18.07 -10.98 -2.03
N VAL A 97 -19.00 -11.30 -1.14
CA VAL A 97 -19.27 -12.70 -0.73
C VAL A 97 -20.34 -13.34 -1.59
N ASN A 98 -21.15 -12.52 -2.26
CA ASN A 98 -22.06 -12.89 -3.34
C ASN A 98 -22.21 -11.70 -4.29
N SER A 99 -23.18 -11.73 -5.22
CA SER A 99 -23.39 -10.66 -6.20
C SER A 99 -23.76 -9.28 -5.62
N ARG A 100 -24.07 -9.19 -4.32
CA ARG A 100 -24.61 -7.98 -3.66
C ARG A 100 -23.94 -7.67 -2.33
N ASP A 101 -23.77 -8.69 -1.49
CA ASP A 101 -23.28 -8.46 -0.13
C ASP A 101 -21.75 -8.43 -0.08
N VAL A 102 -21.24 -7.46 0.68
CA VAL A 102 -19.81 -7.16 0.79
C VAL A 102 -19.40 -7.01 2.24
N VAL A 103 -18.15 -7.40 2.54
CA VAL A 103 -17.41 -7.00 3.73
C VAL A 103 -16.19 -6.17 3.35
N HIS A 104 -15.66 -5.39 4.29
CA HIS A 104 -14.38 -4.70 4.14
C HIS A 104 -13.45 -4.92 5.33
N VAL A 105 -12.18 -4.68 5.08
CA VAL A 105 -11.17 -4.40 6.09
C VAL A 105 -10.55 -3.04 5.82
N ALA A 106 -10.51 -2.18 6.84
CA ALA A 106 -9.92 -0.85 6.77
C ALA A 106 -8.83 -0.65 7.81
N SER A 107 -7.88 0.23 7.52
CA SER A 107 -6.81 0.61 8.44
C SER A 107 -6.28 2.02 8.14
N VAL A 108 -5.75 2.65 9.17
CA VAL A 108 -5.03 3.93 9.10
C VAL A 108 -3.67 3.71 9.73
N HIS A 109 -2.62 4.14 9.04
CA HIS A 109 -1.25 4.00 9.50
C HIS A 109 -0.56 5.36 9.53
N GLN A 110 -0.05 5.72 10.71
CA GLN A 110 0.72 6.93 10.96
C GLN A 110 2.20 6.59 10.87
N TYR A 111 2.98 7.44 10.20
CA TYR A 111 4.44 7.32 10.24
C TYR A 111 4.97 7.62 11.65
N ASP A 112 5.86 6.77 12.15
CA ASP A 112 6.58 6.88 13.41
C ASP A 112 8.05 7.23 13.10
N ALA A 113 8.47 8.44 13.45
CA ALA A 113 9.80 8.95 13.12
C ALA A 113 10.93 8.25 13.90
N GLU A 114 10.66 7.77 15.11
CA GLU A 114 11.66 7.06 15.93
C GLU A 114 11.95 5.68 15.35
N LYS A 115 10.90 4.97 14.95
CA LYS A 115 11.00 3.62 14.38
C LYS A 115 11.18 3.61 12.87
N LYS A 116 11.06 4.76 12.21
CA LYS A 116 11.18 4.96 10.76
C LYS A 116 10.27 4.02 9.96
N THR A 117 9.04 3.84 10.43
CA THR A 117 8.05 2.93 9.83
C THR A 117 6.65 3.48 10.01
N PHE A 118 5.71 3.00 9.21
CA PHE A 118 4.29 3.16 9.47
C PHE A 118 3.83 2.20 10.58
N LEU A 119 2.97 2.69 11.47
CA LEU A 119 2.30 1.90 12.51
C LEU A 119 0.78 2.11 12.45
N PRO A 120 -0.02 1.07 12.76
CA PRO A 120 -1.46 1.22 12.81
C PRO A 120 -1.87 2.19 13.92
N VAL A 121 -2.79 3.11 13.61
CA VAL A 121 -3.37 4.04 14.58
C VAL A 121 -4.34 3.28 15.49
N LYS A 122 -4.10 3.33 16.81
CA LYS A 122 -4.93 2.62 17.79
C LYS A 122 -6.39 3.07 17.71
N GLY A 123 -7.29 2.11 17.51
CA GLY A 123 -8.74 2.36 17.43
C GLY A 123 -9.23 2.80 16.05
N ALA A 124 -8.36 2.95 15.06
CA ALA A 124 -8.74 3.25 13.68
C ALA A 124 -8.87 1.98 12.83
N GLY A 125 -9.77 2.01 11.85
CA GLY A 125 -10.02 0.90 10.95
C GLY A 125 -10.88 -0.22 11.57
N GLY A 126 -10.70 -1.44 11.08
CA GLY A 126 -11.45 -2.61 11.53
C GLY A 126 -12.00 -3.44 10.38
N LEU A 127 -12.80 -4.45 10.75
CA LEU A 127 -13.52 -5.33 9.84
C LEU A 127 -15.01 -5.04 9.94
N SER A 128 -15.74 -5.26 8.85
CA SER A 128 -17.20 -5.32 8.91
C SER A 128 -17.66 -6.36 9.93
N PRO A 129 -18.74 -6.10 10.70
CA PRO A 129 -19.33 -7.10 11.59
C PRO A 129 -20.04 -8.24 10.83
N GLY A 130 -20.34 -8.03 9.55
CA GLY A 130 -20.94 -9.02 8.65
C GLY A 130 -21.15 -8.44 7.24
N PRO A 131 -21.48 -9.29 6.26
CA PRO A 131 -21.67 -8.86 4.87
C PRO A 131 -22.98 -8.07 4.71
N THR A 132 -22.95 -6.97 3.96
CA THR A 132 -24.16 -6.16 3.68
C THR A 132 -24.23 -5.70 2.23
N ALA A 133 -25.44 -5.53 1.71
CA ALA A 133 -25.67 -4.95 0.39
C ALA A 133 -25.25 -3.47 0.29
N LEU A 134 -25.31 -2.73 1.40
CA LEU A 134 -24.89 -1.32 1.44
C LEU A 134 -23.38 -1.18 1.19
N GLU A 135 -22.58 -2.05 1.79
CA GLU A 135 -21.15 -2.11 1.48
C GLU A 135 -20.88 -2.47 0.01
N GLY A 136 -21.80 -3.20 -0.66
CA GLY A 136 -21.75 -3.43 -2.09
C GLY A 136 -21.79 -2.14 -2.91
N VAL A 137 -22.64 -1.19 -2.52
CA VAL A 137 -22.68 0.14 -3.15
C VAL A 137 -21.37 0.90 -2.91
N TYR A 138 -20.85 0.85 -1.68
CA TYR A 138 -19.59 1.52 -1.34
C TYR A 138 -18.37 0.90 -2.03
N ALA A 139 -18.33 -0.41 -2.20
CA ALA A 139 -17.25 -1.09 -2.89
C ALA A 139 -17.15 -0.67 -4.37
N TRP A 140 -18.30 -0.54 -5.05
CA TRP A 140 -18.33 -0.01 -6.42
C TRP A 140 -17.94 1.46 -6.47
N GLY A 141 -18.43 2.28 -5.53
CA GLY A 141 -18.00 3.67 -5.40
C GLY A 141 -16.49 3.80 -5.20
N TRP A 142 -15.91 2.98 -4.31
CA TRP A 142 -14.47 2.91 -4.08
C TRP A 142 -13.73 2.50 -5.34
N ALA A 143 -14.18 1.46 -6.06
CA ALA A 143 -13.52 0.96 -7.26
C ALA A 143 -13.47 2.05 -8.35
N HIS A 144 -14.61 2.69 -8.65
CA HIS A 144 -14.66 3.77 -9.64
C HIS A 144 -13.78 4.97 -9.23
N ASN A 145 -13.83 5.36 -7.96
CA ASN A 145 -13.06 6.51 -7.48
C ASN A 145 -11.55 6.23 -7.49
N ILE A 146 -11.10 5.06 -7.06
CA ILE A 146 -9.66 4.75 -7.05
C ILE A 146 -9.10 4.59 -8.46
N TRP A 147 -9.89 4.06 -9.39
CA TRP A 147 -9.51 4.00 -10.81
C TRP A 147 -9.37 5.41 -11.39
N ALA A 148 -10.37 6.28 -11.20
CA ALA A 148 -10.29 7.67 -11.67
C ALA A 148 -9.12 8.44 -11.04
N ASP A 149 -8.90 8.30 -9.73
CA ASP A 149 -7.80 8.93 -9.00
C ASP A 149 -6.42 8.47 -9.50
N SER A 150 -6.30 7.22 -9.95
CA SER A 150 -5.01 6.65 -10.37
C SER A 150 -4.75 6.75 -11.87
N LEU A 151 -5.80 6.76 -12.70
CA LEU A 151 -5.69 6.59 -14.16
C LEU A 151 -6.30 7.73 -14.98
N GLY A 152 -7.10 8.62 -14.37
CA GLY A 152 -7.84 9.69 -15.06
C GLY A 152 -9.21 9.25 -15.55
#